data_AF-A0A5K4EJR6-F1
#
_entry.id   AF-A0A5K4EJR6-F1
#
_cell.length_a   1.000
_cell.length_b   1.000
_cell.length_c   1.000
_cell.angle_alpha   90.00
_cell.angle_beta   90.00
_cell.angle_gamma   90.00
#
_symmetry.space_group_name_H-M   'P 1'
#
loop_
_entity.id
_entity.type
_entity.pdbx_description
1 polymer ?
#
loop_
_entity_poly.entity_id
_entity_poly.type
_entity_poly.pdbx_seq_one_letter_code
_entity_poly.pdbx_strand_id
1 'polypeptide(L)'
;MIERPRTLLLQSFTLLSSSSSALSSSSSSSSSSISNDLFIIGAGQMRTGTTSLKFALQLLYNQSCYHMYDIIYHYQESHIQKWINLFNMNKKFINIEKIHWNDIFNECRFAVDYPTCVFYKELMKIYPNAKVILTVRDADSWVSSCRATTASDMVMTKHTTFTENIIYRLRGLKSLPILHDNMYTKAFGPNYDQMTDDELRDAFIKWNQEIIDYVPKDRLLIFDPKDGWTPLCEFLNIPIPENVPFPHLNKRVDLRNRLLKYRFLAQFLNFSLMISFLWFVHYIITS
;
A
#
# COMPACT_ATOMS: atom_id res chain seq x y z
N MET A 1 21.69 0.92 16.07
CA MET A 1 20.59 0.57 17.00
C MET A 1 19.54 1.65 16.89
N ILE A 2 18.41 1.34 16.28
CA ILE A 2 17.26 2.24 16.16
C ILE A 2 16.11 1.46 16.80
N GLU A 3 15.70 1.87 17.99
CA GLU A 3 14.56 1.26 18.66
C GLU A 3 13.30 1.42 17.80
N ARG A 4 12.54 0.33 17.70
CA ARG A 4 11.34 0.25 16.87
C ARG A 4 10.19 1.04 17.53
N PRO A 5 9.38 1.80 16.78
CA PRO A 5 8.22 2.52 17.31
C PRO A 5 7.13 1.64 17.96
N ARG A 6 7.23 0.30 17.84
CA ARG A 6 6.28 -0.64 18.45
C ARG A 6 6.32 -0.63 19.98
N THR A 7 7.43 -0.29 20.60
CA THR A 7 7.58 -0.43 22.07
C THR A 7 6.88 0.69 22.85
N LEU A 8 6.84 1.90 22.30
CA LEU A 8 6.25 3.08 22.98
C LEU A 8 4.71 3.09 23.00
N LEU A 9 4.07 2.46 22.01
CA LEU A 9 2.60 2.35 21.97
C LEU A 9 2.06 1.18 22.81
N LEU A 10 2.88 0.16 23.11
CA LEU A 10 2.46 -0.98 23.93
C LEU A 10 2.62 -0.74 25.44
N GLN A 11 3.58 0.10 25.85
CA GLN A 11 3.81 0.41 27.27
C GLN A 11 2.71 1.29 27.90
N SER A 12 2.00 2.09 27.12
CA SER A 12 0.88 2.90 27.60
C SER A 12 -0.40 2.08 27.83
N PHE A 13 -0.53 0.92 27.20
CA PHE A 13 -1.72 0.05 27.33
C PHE A 13 -1.63 -0.95 28.48
N THR A 14 -0.45 -1.23 29.02
CA THR A 14 -0.27 -2.23 30.10
C THR A 14 -0.69 -1.72 31.48
N LEU A 15 -0.97 -0.42 31.63
CA LEU A 15 -1.31 0.20 32.91
C LEU A 15 -2.81 0.33 33.20
N LEU A 16 -3.70 -0.14 32.31
CA LEU A 16 -5.16 0.02 32.44
C LEU A 16 -5.96 -1.28 32.65
N SER A 17 -5.30 -2.42 32.88
CA SER A 17 -6.00 -3.70 33.07
C SER A 17 -5.58 -4.44 34.34
N SER A 18 -5.74 -3.80 35.51
CA SER A 18 -5.60 -4.49 36.79
C SER A 18 -6.74 -4.14 37.75
N SER A 19 -7.94 -4.64 37.45
CA SER A 19 -8.96 -4.95 38.46
C SER A 19 -10.16 -5.62 37.79
N SER A 20 -10.30 -6.94 37.92
CA SER A 20 -11.55 -7.59 38.30
C SER A 20 -11.37 -9.10 38.42
N SER A 21 -11.81 -9.59 39.57
CA SER A 21 -11.74 -10.93 40.11
C SER A 21 -12.59 -11.96 39.36
N ALA A 22 -12.15 -13.21 39.45
CA ALA A 22 -12.72 -14.40 38.87
C ALA A 22 -14.18 -14.68 39.30
N LEU A 23 -15.03 -15.00 38.32
CA LEU A 23 -16.14 -15.94 38.48
C LEU A 23 -16.22 -16.84 37.24
N SER A 24 -16.13 -18.14 37.48
CA SER A 24 -16.27 -19.20 36.50
C SER A 24 -17.74 -19.47 36.20
N SER A 25 -18.13 -19.41 34.92
CA SER A 25 -19.34 -20.08 34.45
C SER A 25 -19.11 -20.60 33.03
N SER A 26 -19.32 -21.91 32.88
CA SER A 26 -19.31 -22.67 31.65
C SER A 26 -20.25 -22.10 30.59
N SER A 27 -19.73 -21.82 29.40
CA SER A 27 -20.53 -21.68 28.19
C SER A 27 -19.81 -22.28 27.00
N SER A 28 -20.48 -23.26 26.40
CA SER A 28 -20.18 -23.94 25.14
C SER A 28 -19.47 -23.07 24.10
N SER A 29 -18.22 -23.42 23.79
CA SER A 29 -17.48 -22.89 22.66
C SER A 29 -18.03 -23.47 21.36
N SER A 30 -19.02 -22.81 20.76
CA SER A 30 -19.18 -22.90 19.31
C SER A 30 -17.97 -22.19 18.70
N SER A 31 -17.05 -22.96 18.13
CA SER A 31 -15.95 -22.43 17.33
C SER A 31 -16.53 -21.80 16.06
N SER A 32 -16.98 -20.54 16.16
CA SER A 32 -17.21 -19.72 14.98
C SER A 32 -15.87 -19.64 14.25
N SER A 33 -15.76 -20.32 13.11
CA SER A 33 -14.63 -20.12 12.20
C SER A 33 -14.53 -18.62 11.93
N ILE A 34 -13.45 -17.99 12.40
CA ILE A 34 -13.21 -16.58 12.12
C ILE A 34 -13.08 -16.51 10.60
N SER A 35 -14.05 -15.88 9.94
CA SER A 35 -14.06 -15.74 8.50
C SER A 35 -12.84 -14.90 8.09
N ASN A 36 -11.96 -15.48 7.27
CA ASN A 36 -10.80 -14.81 6.68
C ASN A 36 -11.18 -13.87 5.52
N ASP A 37 -12.47 -13.52 5.41
CA ASP A 37 -12.96 -12.67 4.34
C ASP A 37 -12.63 -11.20 4.62
N LEU A 38 -12.28 -10.50 3.53
CA LEU A 38 -12.13 -9.05 3.56
C LEU A 38 -13.46 -8.41 3.92
N PHE A 39 -13.41 -7.53 4.93
CA PHE A 39 -14.51 -6.70 5.34
C PHE A 39 -14.45 -5.30 4.70
N ILE A 40 -13.25 -4.76 4.47
CA ILE A 40 -13.04 -3.48 3.75
C ILE A 40 -12.09 -3.65 2.58
N ILE A 41 -12.49 -3.13 1.42
CA ILE A 41 -11.67 -2.96 0.23
C ILE A 41 -11.40 -1.47 0.02
N GLY A 42 -10.14 -1.06 0.04
CA GLY A 42 -9.72 0.30 -0.28
C GLY A 42 -9.51 0.46 -1.79
N ALA A 43 -10.29 1.33 -2.42
CA ALA A 43 -10.20 1.61 -3.85
C ALA A 43 -9.48 2.93 -4.17
N GLY A 44 -9.07 3.67 -3.15
CA GLY A 44 -8.32 4.91 -3.33
C GLY A 44 -6.88 4.68 -3.82
N GLN A 45 -6.45 5.60 -4.67
CA GLN A 45 -5.10 5.63 -5.23
C GLN A 45 -4.04 5.83 -4.14
N MET A 46 -2.80 5.46 -4.41
CA MET A 46 -1.70 5.88 -3.55
C MET A 46 -1.67 7.42 -3.45
N ARG A 47 -1.19 7.94 -2.30
CA ARG A 47 -1.09 9.37 -2.01
C ARG A 47 -2.40 10.10 -1.69
N THR A 48 -3.53 9.40 -1.56
CA THR A 48 -4.81 9.93 -1.05
C THR A 48 -5.00 9.72 0.47
N GLY A 49 -3.95 9.26 1.18
CA GLY A 49 -3.97 9.00 2.62
C GLY A 49 -4.36 7.56 3.01
N THR A 50 -4.13 6.61 2.10
CA THR A 50 -4.30 5.16 2.32
C THR A 50 -3.56 4.62 3.56
N THR A 51 -2.40 5.17 3.89
CA THR A 51 -1.67 4.79 5.12
C THR A 51 -2.42 5.21 6.38
N SER A 52 -2.96 6.43 6.43
CA SER A 52 -3.80 6.87 7.53
C SER A 52 -5.03 5.97 7.68
N LEU A 53 -5.69 5.64 6.56
CA LEU A 53 -6.82 4.70 6.56
C LEU A 53 -6.44 3.31 7.09
N LYS A 54 -5.28 2.76 6.67
CA LYS A 54 -4.77 1.48 7.20
C LYS A 54 -4.69 1.51 8.72
N PHE A 55 -4.00 2.50 9.29
CA PHE A 55 -3.84 2.58 10.74
C PHE A 55 -5.16 2.86 11.47
N ALA A 56 -6.06 3.66 10.88
CA ALA A 56 -7.39 3.89 11.43
C ALA A 56 -8.19 2.59 11.55
N LEU A 57 -8.22 1.77 10.48
CA LEU A 57 -8.90 0.46 10.50
C LEU A 57 -8.27 -0.51 11.50
N GLN A 58 -6.94 -0.51 11.62
CA GLN A 58 -6.24 -1.33 12.62
C GLN A 58 -6.58 -0.90 14.05
N LEU A 59 -6.69 0.40 14.32
CA LEU A 59 -7.07 0.92 15.64
C LEU A 59 -8.53 0.57 15.98
N LEU A 60 -9.45 0.71 15.03
CA LEU A 60 -10.87 0.48 15.25
C LEU A 60 -11.20 -1.00 15.51
N TYR A 61 -10.53 -1.92 14.84
CA TYR A 61 -10.89 -3.34 14.88
C TYR A 61 -9.85 -4.25 15.53
N ASN A 62 -8.66 -3.74 15.85
CA ASN A 62 -7.52 -4.53 16.32
C ASN A 62 -7.23 -5.73 15.38
N GLN A 63 -7.30 -5.50 14.07
CA GLN A 63 -7.15 -6.52 13.02
C GLN A 63 -6.22 -6.03 11.90
N SER A 64 -5.58 -6.96 11.19
CA SER A 64 -4.61 -6.66 10.15
C SER A 64 -5.24 -5.98 8.92
N CYS A 65 -4.55 -4.95 8.41
CA CYS A 65 -4.88 -4.26 7.17
C CYS A 65 -3.71 -4.38 6.19
N TYR A 66 -3.95 -4.93 5.01
CA TYR A 66 -2.97 -5.09 3.93
C TYR A 66 -2.73 -3.76 3.19
N HIS A 67 -1.48 -3.43 2.89
CA HIS A 67 -1.07 -2.21 2.18
C HIS A 67 0.30 -2.42 1.49
N MET A 68 0.63 -1.62 0.47
CA MET A 68 1.99 -1.55 -0.11
C MET A 68 3.12 -1.42 0.92
N TYR A 69 2.87 -0.79 2.07
CA TYR A 69 3.84 -0.71 3.15
C TYR A 69 4.25 -2.10 3.64
N ASP A 70 3.29 -3.01 3.82
CA ASP A 70 3.58 -4.37 4.28
C ASP A 70 4.36 -5.16 3.22
N ILE A 71 4.08 -4.93 1.93
CA ILE A 71 4.87 -5.51 0.85
C ILE A 71 6.32 -5.01 0.93
N ILE A 72 6.56 -3.72 1.07
CA ILE A 72 7.92 -3.17 1.04
C ILE A 72 8.73 -3.56 2.28
N TYR A 73 8.11 -3.61 3.46
CA TYR A 73 8.83 -3.72 4.73
C TYR A 73 8.69 -5.07 5.45
N HIS A 74 7.71 -5.91 5.07
CA HIS A 74 7.42 -7.15 5.79
C HIS A 74 7.41 -8.37 4.87
N TYR A 75 6.66 -8.34 3.77
CA TYR A 75 6.49 -9.51 2.90
C TYR A 75 7.49 -9.60 1.75
N GLN A 76 7.92 -8.45 1.24
CA GLN A 76 8.98 -8.31 0.23
C GLN A 76 8.71 -9.17 -1.01
N GLU A 77 9.77 -9.77 -1.56
CA GLU A 77 9.76 -10.51 -2.82
C GLU A 77 8.68 -11.58 -2.91
N SER A 78 8.35 -12.26 -1.80
CA SER A 78 7.33 -13.32 -1.79
C SER A 78 5.97 -12.79 -2.25
N HIS A 79 5.50 -11.68 -1.66
CA HIS A 79 4.21 -11.09 -2.05
C HIS A 79 4.31 -10.34 -3.37
N ILE A 80 5.47 -9.77 -3.71
CA ILE A 80 5.69 -9.16 -5.03
C ILE A 80 5.45 -10.19 -6.14
N GLN A 81 5.99 -11.40 -6.01
CA GLN A 81 5.79 -12.47 -7.00
C GLN A 81 4.33 -12.95 -7.05
N LYS A 82 3.66 -13.10 -5.91
CA LYS A 82 2.22 -13.43 -5.86
C LYS A 82 1.38 -12.41 -6.62
N TRP A 83 1.63 -11.12 -6.40
CA TRP A 83 0.93 -10.06 -7.13
C TRP A 83 1.24 -10.06 -8.62
N ILE A 84 2.52 -10.22 -9.02
CA ILE A 84 2.89 -10.33 -10.44
C ILE A 84 2.14 -11.50 -11.11
N ASN A 85 2.00 -12.64 -10.42
CA ASN A 85 1.23 -13.77 -10.93
C ASN A 85 -0.25 -13.41 -11.12
N LEU A 86 -0.87 -12.69 -10.19
CA LEU A 86 -2.26 -12.22 -10.35
C LEU A 86 -2.43 -11.24 -11.51
N PHE A 87 -1.50 -10.30 -11.69
CA PHE A 87 -1.50 -9.41 -12.86
C PHE A 87 -1.37 -10.21 -14.15
N ASN A 88 -0.51 -11.24 -14.20
CA ASN A 88 -0.35 -12.10 -15.37
C ASN A 88 -1.60 -12.92 -15.67
N MET A 89 -2.28 -13.45 -14.65
CA MET A 89 -3.57 -14.14 -14.78
C MET A 89 -4.64 -13.18 -15.33
N ASN A 90 -4.74 -11.98 -14.75
CA ASN A 90 -5.69 -10.95 -15.16
C ASN A 90 -5.48 -10.52 -16.63
N LYS A 91 -4.23 -10.30 -17.05
CA LYS A 91 -3.87 -9.99 -18.44
C LYS A 91 -4.26 -11.10 -19.43
N LYS A 92 -4.28 -12.36 -18.97
CA LYS A 92 -4.69 -13.53 -19.77
C LYS A 92 -6.19 -13.82 -19.66
N PHE A 93 -6.98 -12.93 -19.03
CA PHE A 93 -8.40 -13.12 -18.76
C PHE A 93 -8.73 -14.41 -18.00
N ILE A 94 -7.78 -14.91 -17.21
CA ILE A 94 -7.97 -16.07 -16.35
C ILE A 94 -8.77 -15.62 -15.11
N ASN A 95 -9.81 -16.39 -14.77
CA ASN A 95 -10.58 -16.15 -13.55
C ASN A 95 -9.70 -16.37 -12.31
N ILE A 96 -9.57 -15.35 -11.46
CA ILE A 96 -8.75 -15.43 -10.24
C ILE A 96 -9.63 -15.93 -9.09
N GLU A 97 -9.43 -17.20 -8.73
CA GLU A 97 -10.17 -17.85 -7.67
C GLU A 97 -9.85 -17.30 -6.26
N LYS A 98 -10.80 -17.48 -5.33
CA LYS A 98 -10.71 -17.03 -3.92
C LYS A 98 -9.43 -17.50 -3.22
N ILE A 99 -8.93 -18.68 -3.56
CA ILE A 99 -7.71 -19.24 -2.97
C ILE A 99 -6.48 -18.34 -3.19
N HIS A 100 -6.36 -17.69 -4.36
CA HIS A 100 -5.23 -16.80 -4.63
C HIS A 100 -5.32 -15.49 -3.84
N TRP A 101 -6.53 -14.98 -3.62
CA TRP A 101 -6.76 -13.82 -2.77
C TRP A 101 -6.48 -14.14 -1.30
N ASN A 102 -6.91 -15.31 -0.84
CA ASN A 102 -6.63 -15.79 0.51
C ASN A 102 -5.13 -16.01 0.76
N ASP A 103 -4.36 -16.43 -0.25
CA ASP A 103 -2.90 -16.57 -0.14
C ASP A 103 -2.17 -15.21 -0.01
N ILE A 104 -2.79 -14.11 -0.46
CA ILE A 104 -2.24 -12.75 -0.30
C ILE A 104 -2.70 -12.13 1.02
N PHE A 105 -4.01 -12.16 1.29
CA PHE A 105 -4.59 -11.45 2.41
C PHE A 105 -4.52 -12.25 3.70
N ASN A 106 -4.67 -13.58 3.63
CA ASN A 106 -4.65 -14.56 4.72
C ASN A 106 -5.40 -14.10 5.99
N GLU A 107 -4.72 -13.38 6.88
CA GLU A 107 -5.22 -12.88 8.17
C GLU A 107 -5.71 -11.42 8.14
N CYS A 108 -5.62 -10.76 6.98
CA CYS A 108 -6.04 -9.39 6.79
C CYS A 108 -7.56 -9.32 6.62
N ARG A 109 -8.19 -8.45 7.41
CA ARG A 109 -9.63 -8.16 7.31
C ARG A 109 -9.89 -6.92 6.47
N PHE A 110 -8.85 -6.15 6.20
CA PHE A 110 -8.89 -4.95 5.38
C PHE A 110 -7.76 -5.02 4.35
N ALA A 111 -7.99 -4.51 3.16
CA ALA A 111 -6.93 -4.34 2.18
C ALA A 111 -7.10 -3.01 1.48
N VAL A 112 -6.10 -2.14 1.56
CA VAL A 112 -6.13 -0.77 1.02
C VAL A 112 -4.84 -0.49 0.26
N ASP A 113 -4.78 0.63 -0.45
CA ASP A 113 -3.64 1.02 -1.27
C ASP A 113 -3.39 0.03 -2.42
N TYR A 114 -2.26 0.21 -3.09
CA TYR A 114 -1.77 -0.72 -4.08
C TYR A 114 -1.17 -2.00 -3.46
N PRO A 115 -1.22 -3.13 -4.18
CA PRO A 115 -1.88 -3.37 -5.48
C PRO A 115 -3.39 -3.62 -5.36
N THR A 116 -3.95 -3.69 -4.16
CA THR A 116 -5.36 -4.05 -3.92
C THR A 116 -6.35 -3.16 -4.66
N CYS A 117 -6.16 -1.83 -4.62
CA CYS A 117 -7.13 -0.88 -5.18
C CYS A 117 -7.44 -1.13 -6.66
N VAL A 118 -6.45 -1.58 -7.46
CA VAL A 118 -6.69 -1.83 -8.89
C VAL A 118 -7.54 -3.07 -9.17
N PHE A 119 -7.72 -3.94 -8.18
CA PHE A 119 -8.55 -5.14 -8.28
C PHE A 119 -9.89 -5.02 -7.55
N TYR A 120 -10.34 -3.80 -7.23
CA TYR A 120 -11.56 -3.60 -6.41
C TYR A 120 -12.79 -4.31 -7.00
N LYS A 121 -12.96 -4.31 -8.33
CA LYS A 121 -14.10 -4.98 -8.99
C LYS A 121 -14.04 -6.50 -8.82
N GLU A 122 -12.87 -7.10 -9.05
CA GLU A 122 -12.63 -8.53 -8.85
C GLU A 122 -12.83 -8.91 -7.38
N LEU A 123 -12.29 -8.12 -6.45
CA LEU A 123 -12.42 -8.36 -5.01
C LEU A 123 -13.86 -8.24 -4.52
N MET A 124 -14.66 -7.30 -5.05
CA MET A 124 -16.08 -7.17 -4.70
C MET A 124 -16.91 -8.38 -5.12
N LYS A 125 -16.52 -9.07 -6.20
CA LYS A 125 -17.17 -10.33 -6.63
C LYS A 125 -16.82 -11.49 -5.69
N ILE A 126 -15.56 -11.53 -5.23
CA ILE A 126 -15.07 -12.57 -4.32
C ILE A 126 -15.57 -12.38 -2.88
N TYR A 127 -15.66 -11.13 -2.43
CA TYR A 127 -16.11 -10.73 -1.10
C TYR A 127 -17.37 -9.85 -1.21
N PRO A 128 -18.55 -10.46 -1.48
CA PRO A 128 -19.78 -9.72 -1.78
C PRO A 128 -20.27 -8.85 -0.61
N ASN A 129 -19.89 -9.19 0.61
CA ASN A 129 -20.27 -8.45 1.82
C ASN A 129 -19.26 -7.36 2.21
N ALA A 130 -18.13 -7.25 1.51
CA ALA A 130 -17.13 -6.23 1.81
C ALA A 130 -17.67 -4.84 1.47
N LYS A 131 -17.46 -3.88 2.36
CA LYS A 131 -17.65 -2.45 2.06
C LYS A 131 -16.42 -1.91 1.33
N VAL A 132 -16.61 -0.83 0.57
CA VAL A 132 -15.55 -0.17 -0.20
C VAL A 132 -15.32 1.24 0.34
N ILE A 133 -14.06 1.60 0.54
CA ILE A 133 -13.66 2.96 0.90
C ILE A 133 -12.81 3.53 -0.22
N LEU A 134 -13.30 4.60 -0.85
CA LEU A 134 -12.58 5.41 -1.82
C LEU A 134 -11.97 6.61 -1.09
N THR A 135 -10.65 6.57 -0.86
CA THR A 135 -9.94 7.73 -0.33
C THR A 135 -9.68 8.75 -1.44
N VAL A 136 -10.11 9.99 -1.21
CA VAL A 136 -10.02 11.09 -2.18
C VAL A 136 -9.13 12.21 -1.67
N ARG A 137 -8.72 13.08 -2.59
CA ARG A 137 -7.94 14.29 -2.35
C ARG A 137 -8.16 15.26 -3.51
N ASP A 138 -7.95 16.55 -3.26
CA ASP A 138 -7.73 17.53 -4.33
C ASP A 138 -6.73 16.99 -5.39
N ALA A 139 -7.12 17.07 -6.66
CA ALA A 139 -6.43 16.42 -7.76
C ALA A 139 -5.04 17.04 -8.01
N ASP A 140 -4.93 18.36 -7.92
CA ASP A 140 -3.68 19.10 -8.15
C ASP A 140 -2.65 18.78 -7.06
N SER A 141 -3.13 18.78 -5.82
CA SER A 141 -2.35 18.35 -4.65
C SER A 141 -1.92 16.89 -4.75
N TRP A 142 -2.77 16.03 -5.31
CA TRP A 142 -2.47 14.62 -5.53
C TRP A 142 -1.37 14.45 -6.59
N VAL A 143 -1.48 15.09 -7.76
CA VAL A 143 -0.45 15.07 -8.83
C VAL A 143 0.90 15.53 -8.26
N SER A 144 0.91 16.67 -7.57
CA SER A 144 2.09 17.20 -6.89
C SER A 144 2.70 16.17 -5.93
N SER A 145 1.87 15.44 -5.16
CA SER A 145 2.36 14.39 -4.26
C SER A 145 2.91 13.16 -5.00
N CYS A 146 2.29 12.76 -6.10
CA CYS A 146 2.71 11.63 -6.93
C CYS A 146 4.07 11.92 -7.58
N ARG A 147 4.22 13.07 -8.25
CA ARG A 147 5.49 13.46 -8.90
C ARG A 147 6.67 13.57 -7.95
N ALA A 148 6.43 13.90 -6.69
CA ALA A 148 7.49 13.93 -5.69
C ALA A 148 7.86 12.54 -5.13
N THR A 149 7.05 11.52 -5.37
CA THR A 149 7.24 10.21 -4.76
C THR A 149 6.99 9.08 -5.75
N THR A 150 5.76 8.58 -5.83
CA THR A 150 5.41 7.32 -6.48
C THR A 150 5.32 7.38 -8.00
N ALA A 151 5.23 8.58 -8.56
CA ALA A 151 5.30 8.87 -9.98
C ALA A 151 6.47 9.84 -10.32
N SER A 152 7.55 9.78 -9.54
CA SER A 152 8.79 10.51 -9.85
C SER A 152 9.59 9.81 -10.96
N ASP A 153 10.43 10.54 -11.70
CA ASP A 153 11.23 9.98 -12.81
C ASP A 153 12.03 8.72 -12.42
N MET A 154 12.54 8.69 -11.18
CA MET A 154 13.27 7.53 -10.65
C MET A 154 12.38 6.29 -10.49
N VAL A 155 11.11 6.47 -10.17
CA VAL A 155 10.17 5.36 -9.94
C VAL A 155 9.48 4.98 -11.25
N MET A 156 9.27 5.94 -12.16
CA MET A 156 8.57 5.76 -13.43
C MET A 156 9.46 5.25 -14.55
N THR A 157 10.80 5.28 -14.38
CA THR A 157 11.70 4.68 -15.37
C THR A 157 11.46 3.18 -15.49
N LYS A 158 11.16 2.72 -16.71
CA LYS A 158 11.03 1.30 -17.06
C LYS A 158 12.38 0.58 -17.08
N HIS A 159 13.49 1.33 -17.07
CA HIS A 159 14.84 0.78 -17.06
C HIS A 159 15.54 1.09 -15.75
N THR A 160 15.89 0.04 -15.02
CA THR A 160 16.74 0.13 -13.82
C THR A 160 18.21 -0.02 -14.19
N THR A 161 19.06 0.84 -13.63
CA THR A 161 20.51 0.72 -13.73
C THR A 161 21.02 -0.53 -13.02
N PHE A 162 22.26 -0.94 -13.31
CA PHE A 162 22.90 -2.08 -12.67
C PHE A 162 22.94 -1.96 -11.13
N THR A 163 23.30 -0.79 -10.60
CA THR A 163 23.37 -0.57 -9.15
C THR A 163 21.99 -0.47 -8.50
N GLU A 164 20.99 0.10 -9.15
CA GLU A 164 19.61 0.07 -8.66
C GLU A 164 19.11 -1.38 -8.54
N ASN A 165 19.42 -2.23 -9.53
CA ASN A 165 19.11 -3.65 -9.48
C ASN A 165 19.80 -4.37 -8.31
N ILE A 166 21.06 -4.03 -8.00
CA ILE A 166 21.75 -4.54 -6.80
C ILE A 166 21.03 -4.09 -5.53
N ILE A 167 20.70 -2.80 -5.41
CA ILE A 167 20.01 -2.24 -4.23
C ILE A 167 18.65 -2.92 -4.03
N TYR A 168 17.87 -3.10 -5.09
CA TYR A 168 16.59 -3.81 -5.01
C TYR A 168 16.78 -5.26 -4.56
N ARG A 169 17.77 -5.99 -5.10
CA ARG A 169 18.07 -7.37 -4.67
C ARG A 169 18.46 -7.45 -3.20
N LEU A 170 19.37 -6.59 -2.74
CA LEU A 170 19.83 -6.57 -1.33
C LEU A 170 18.69 -6.25 -0.35
N ARG A 171 17.62 -5.62 -0.82
CA ARG A 171 16.43 -5.30 -0.03
C ARG A 171 15.30 -6.33 -0.15
N GLY A 172 15.47 -7.38 -0.95
CA GLY A 172 14.41 -8.36 -1.23
C GLY A 172 13.28 -7.77 -2.09
N LEU A 173 13.58 -6.82 -2.98
CA LEU A 173 12.60 -6.08 -3.79
C LEU A 173 12.95 -6.12 -5.28
N LYS A 174 13.63 -7.19 -5.74
CA LYS A 174 14.18 -7.29 -7.10
C LYS A 174 13.11 -7.13 -8.18
N SER A 175 11.88 -7.55 -7.91
CA SER A 175 10.77 -7.45 -8.86
C SER A 175 9.80 -6.32 -8.56
N LEU A 176 10.14 -5.42 -7.64
CA LEU A 176 9.32 -4.24 -7.34
C LEU A 176 9.08 -3.32 -8.56
N PRO A 177 10.07 -3.05 -9.43
CA PRO A 177 9.83 -2.25 -10.64
C PRO A 177 8.78 -2.88 -11.58
N ILE A 178 8.81 -4.21 -11.74
CA ILE A 178 7.82 -4.94 -12.56
C ILE A 178 6.42 -4.84 -11.93
N LEU A 179 6.33 -4.97 -10.60
CA LEU A 179 5.06 -4.80 -9.90
C LEU A 179 4.54 -3.37 -10.03
N HIS A 180 5.40 -2.36 -9.91
CA HIS A 180 5.05 -0.95 -10.10
C HIS A 180 4.47 -0.69 -11.49
N ASP A 181 5.14 -1.18 -12.53
CA ASP A 181 4.67 -1.07 -13.90
C ASP A 181 3.31 -1.73 -14.13
N ASN A 182 3.11 -2.94 -13.60
CA ASN A 182 1.83 -3.64 -13.67
C ASN A 182 0.69 -2.87 -12.99
N MET A 183 0.97 -2.32 -11.80
CA MET A 183 0.02 -1.55 -11.01
C MET A 183 -0.45 -0.30 -11.74
N TYR A 184 0.50 0.51 -12.21
CA TYR A 184 0.18 1.75 -12.91
C TYR A 184 -0.42 1.51 -14.30
N THR A 185 0.06 0.49 -15.02
CA THR A 185 -0.54 0.09 -16.30
C THR A 185 -2.01 -0.30 -16.14
N LYS A 186 -2.37 -1.04 -15.07
CA LYS A 186 -3.77 -1.40 -14.81
C LYS A 186 -4.61 -0.19 -14.38
N ALA A 187 -4.04 0.76 -13.66
CA ALA A 187 -4.76 1.95 -13.19
C ALA A 187 -4.97 3.00 -14.30
N PHE A 188 -3.95 3.25 -15.11
CA PHE A 188 -3.90 4.42 -16.00
C PHE A 188 -3.57 4.08 -17.47
N GLY A 189 -3.34 2.80 -17.79
CA GLY A 189 -2.98 2.34 -19.12
C GLY A 189 -1.46 2.29 -19.37
N PRO A 190 -1.02 1.71 -20.50
CA PRO A 190 0.39 1.36 -20.74
C PRO A 190 1.35 2.55 -20.92
N ASN A 191 0.80 3.74 -21.20
CA ASN A 191 1.56 4.97 -21.43
C ASN A 191 1.53 5.91 -20.20
N TYR A 192 1.20 5.36 -19.01
CA TYR A 192 1.14 6.13 -17.76
C TYR A 192 2.46 6.87 -17.44
N ASP A 193 3.59 6.36 -17.90
CA ASP A 193 4.94 6.92 -17.75
C ASP A 193 5.22 8.14 -18.60
N GLN A 194 4.37 8.40 -19.60
CA GLN A 194 4.50 9.53 -20.53
C GLN A 194 3.45 10.61 -20.27
N MET A 195 2.50 10.37 -19.36
CA MET A 195 1.45 11.33 -19.03
C MET A 195 2.04 12.64 -18.52
N THR A 196 1.53 13.74 -19.05
CA THR A 196 1.67 15.08 -18.49
C THR A 196 0.97 15.19 -17.13
N ASP A 197 1.20 16.29 -16.42
CA ASP A 197 0.53 16.55 -15.14
C ASP A 197 -0.99 16.74 -15.29
N ASP A 198 -1.45 17.25 -16.44
CA ASP A 198 -2.88 17.38 -16.74
C ASP A 198 -3.50 16.01 -17.06
N GLU A 199 -2.87 15.20 -17.90
CA GLU A 199 -3.36 13.85 -18.21
C GLU A 199 -3.41 12.95 -16.97
N LEU A 200 -2.41 13.06 -16.09
CA LEU A 200 -2.39 12.30 -14.83
C LEU A 200 -3.51 12.75 -13.87
N ARG A 201 -3.82 14.04 -13.83
CA ARG A 201 -4.94 14.62 -13.06
C ARG A 201 -6.27 14.10 -13.57
N ASP A 202 -6.47 14.14 -14.89
CA ASP A 202 -7.70 13.67 -15.53
C ASP A 202 -7.89 12.16 -15.33
N ALA A 203 -6.81 11.39 -15.41
CA ALA A 203 -6.83 9.95 -15.13
C ALA A 203 -7.24 9.66 -13.67
N PHE A 204 -6.79 10.47 -12.71
CA PHE A 204 -7.19 10.34 -11.31
C PHE A 204 -8.65 10.72 -11.06
N ILE A 205 -9.13 11.80 -11.67
CA ILE A 205 -10.54 12.20 -11.59
C ILE A 205 -11.42 11.09 -12.18
N LYS A 206 -11.04 10.58 -13.36
CA LYS A 206 -11.72 9.46 -14.02
C LYS A 206 -11.74 8.21 -13.16
N TRP A 207 -10.61 7.84 -12.54
CA TRP A 207 -10.51 6.71 -11.62
C TRP A 207 -11.52 6.82 -10.47
N ASN A 208 -11.58 7.98 -9.81
CA ASN A 208 -12.50 8.21 -8.71
C ASN A 208 -13.96 8.11 -9.17
N GLN A 209 -14.29 8.73 -10.31
CA GLN A 209 -15.64 8.70 -10.85
C GLN A 209 -16.08 7.27 -11.23
N GLU A 210 -15.19 6.47 -11.83
CA GLU A 210 -15.49 5.08 -12.18
C GLU A 210 -15.85 4.23 -10.95
N ILE A 211 -15.21 4.47 -9.81
CA ILE A 211 -15.53 3.77 -8.56
C ILE A 211 -16.87 4.26 -8.00
N ILE A 212 -17.12 5.57 -8.03
CA ILE A 212 -18.39 6.16 -7.58
C ILE A 212 -19.57 5.61 -8.40
N ASP A 213 -19.38 5.44 -9.70
CA ASP A 213 -20.42 4.94 -10.61
C ASP A 213 -20.63 3.43 -10.49
N TYR A 214 -19.56 2.68 -10.21
CA TYR A 214 -19.59 1.21 -10.18
C TYR A 214 -20.07 0.64 -8.83
N VAL A 215 -19.69 1.24 -7.71
CA VAL A 215 -19.94 0.68 -6.38
C VAL A 215 -21.32 1.11 -5.85
N PRO A 216 -22.16 0.19 -5.35
CA PRO A 216 -23.44 0.55 -4.73
C PRO A 216 -23.25 1.56 -3.58
N LYS A 217 -24.10 2.59 -3.53
CA LYS A 217 -23.97 3.71 -2.58
C LYS A 217 -23.97 3.26 -1.12
N ASP A 218 -24.75 2.24 -0.78
CA ASP A 218 -24.84 1.65 0.56
C ASP A 218 -23.55 0.88 0.97
N ARG A 219 -22.70 0.54 -0.01
CA ARG A 219 -21.41 -0.12 0.20
C ARG A 219 -20.22 0.81 0.01
N LEU A 220 -20.41 2.08 -0.35
CA LEU A 220 -19.33 3.01 -0.68
C LEU A 220 -19.22 4.13 0.35
N LEU A 221 -18.02 4.35 0.86
CA LEU A 221 -17.63 5.60 1.51
C LEU A 221 -16.62 6.35 0.64
N ILE A 222 -16.96 7.58 0.28
CA ILE A 222 -16.00 8.55 -0.26
C ILE A 222 -15.39 9.29 0.94
N PHE A 223 -14.08 9.24 1.09
CA PHE A 223 -13.41 9.65 2.34
C PHE A 223 -12.18 10.52 2.08
N ASP A 224 -12.17 11.77 2.57
CA ASP A 224 -10.91 12.50 2.75
C ASP A 224 -10.39 12.21 4.17
N PRO A 225 -9.18 11.66 4.36
CA PRO A 225 -8.61 11.43 5.69
C PRO A 225 -8.48 12.69 6.55
N LYS A 226 -8.67 13.90 6.01
CA LYS A 226 -8.82 15.15 6.78
C LYS A 226 -10.14 15.25 7.53
N ASP A 227 -11.18 14.52 7.12
CA ASP A 227 -12.49 14.51 7.77
C ASP A 227 -12.46 13.75 9.11
N GLY A 228 -11.39 13.01 9.38
CA GLY A 228 -11.15 12.35 10.66
C GLY A 228 -12.06 11.14 10.90
N TRP A 229 -12.43 10.92 12.16
CA TRP A 229 -13.15 9.71 12.57
C TRP A 229 -14.61 9.67 12.14
N THR A 230 -15.31 10.81 12.16
CA THR A 230 -16.77 10.86 12.04
C THR A 230 -17.34 10.09 10.84
N PRO A 231 -17.00 10.43 9.58
CA PRO A 231 -17.58 9.72 8.44
C PRO A 231 -17.15 8.26 8.36
N LEU A 232 -15.94 7.93 8.83
CA LEU A 232 -15.43 6.56 8.84
C LEU A 232 -16.21 5.69 9.86
N CYS A 233 -16.37 6.17 11.09
CA CYS A 233 -17.07 5.47 12.16
C CYS A 233 -18.57 5.34 11.87
N GLU A 234 -19.20 6.38 11.33
CA GLU A 234 -20.60 6.33 10.88
C GLU A 234 -20.81 5.27 9.80
N PHE A 235 -19.98 5.27 8.75
CA PHE A 235 -20.05 4.27 7.69
C PHE A 235 -19.83 2.84 8.19
N LEU A 236 -18.96 2.67 9.19
CA LEU A 236 -18.64 1.39 9.79
C LEU A 236 -19.63 0.96 10.88
N ASN A 237 -20.56 1.83 11.28
CA ASN A 237 -21.50 1.65 12.38
C ASN A 237 -20.81 1.27 13.71
N ILE A 238 -19.76 2.01 14.06
CA ILE A 238 -19.03 1.84 15.33
C ILE A 238 -18.85 3.18 16.05
N PRO A 239 -18.66 3.19 17.37
CA PRO A 239 -18.37 4.42 18.11
C PRO A 239 -17.07 5.09 17.64
N ILE A 240 -17.02 6.42 17.76
CA ILE A 240 -15.78 7.19 17.58
C ILE A 240 -14.86 6.90 18.78
N PRO A 241 -13.58 6.56 18.57
CA PRO A 241 -12.63 6.37 19.66
C PRO A 241 -12.47 7.63 20.51
N GLU A 242 -12.65 7.51 21.83
CA GLU A 242 -12.43 8.61 22.77
C GLU A 242 -10.94 8.91 22.92
N ASN A 243 -10.56 10.19 22.93
CA ASN A 243 -9.20 10.67 23.19
C ASN A 243 -8.09 10.14 22.26
N VAL A 244 -8.44 9.51 21.13
CA VAL A 244 -7.48 9.05 20.11
C VAL A 244 -7.59 9.94 18.88
N PRO A 245 -6.56 10.74 18.52
CA PRO A 245 -6.61 11.54 17.30
C PRO A 245 -6.58 10.65 16.06
N PHE A 246 -7.22 11.11 14.98
CA PHE A 246 -7.16 10.39 13.71
C PHE A 246 -5.71 10.30 13.20
N PRO A 247 -5.23 9.15 12.70
CA PRO A 247 -3.87 9.01 12.24
C PRO A 247 -3.56 9.93 11.04
N HIS A 248 -2.52 10.76 11.15
CA HIS A 248 -1.99 11.56 10.03
C HIS A 248 -0.57 11.11 9.67
N LEU A 249 -0.47 10.11 8.80
CA LEU A 249 0.78 9.41 8.48
C LEU A 249 1.18 9.57 7.00
N ASN A 250 2.39 9.10 6.66
CA ASN A 250 2.94 9.08 5.30
C ASN A 250 3.12 10.46 4.65
N LYS A 251 3.78 11.37 5.39
CA LYS A 251 4.14 12.70 4.90
C LYS A 251 4.97 12.59 3.62
N ARG A 252 4.59 13.38 2.60
CA ARG A 252 5.26 13.44 1.28
C ARG A 252 6.77 13.60 1.41
N VAL A 253 7.21 14.44 2.34
CA VAL A 253 8.62 14.76 2.60
C VAL A 253 9.41 13.53 3.03
N ASP A 254 8.88 12.70 3.92
CA ASP A 254 9.58 11.52 4.45
C ASP A 254 9.80 10.45 3.38
N LEU A 255 8.81 10.24 2.50
CA LEU A 255 8.95 9.32 1.38
C LEU A 255 9.91 9.88 0.33
N ARG A 256 9.78 11.16 -0.04
CA ARG A 256 10.70 11.84 -0.97
C ARG A 256 12.15 11.74 -0.50
N ASN A 257 12.42 12.03 0.77
CA ASN A 257 13.76 11.99 1.33
C ASN A 257 14.36 10.57 1.30
N ARG A 258 13.55 9.53 1.56
CA ARG A 258 14.00 8.13 1.42
C ARG A 258 14.35 7.80 -0.03
N LEU A 259 13.50 8.17 -0.98
CA LEU A 259 13.74 7.94 -2.41
C LEU A 259 15.00 8.66 -2.90
N LEU A 260 15.18 9.93 -2.53
CA LEU A 260 16.39 10.70 -2.86
C LEU A 260 17.65 10.05 -2.27
N LYS A 261 17.62 9.57 -1.02
CA LYS A 261 18.76 8.84 -0.44
C LYS A 261 19.13 7.59 -1.25
N TYR A 262 18.14 6.83 -1.73
CA TYR A 262 18.41 5.67 -2.58
C TYR A 262 18.98 6.07 -3.94
N ARG A 263 18.45 7.13 -4.56
CA ARG A 263 19.00 7.68 -5.81
C ARG A 263 20.46 8.09 -5.63
N PHE A 264 20.78 8.84 -4.58
CA PHE A 264 22.15 9.28 -4.30
C PHE A 264 23.08 8.10 -4.07
N LEU A 265 22.64 7.08 -3.32
CA LEU A 265 23.42 5.88 -3.10
C LEU A 265 23.70 5.13 -4.41
N ALA A 266 22.69 4.96 -5.27
CA ALA A 266 22.85 4.31 -6.57
C ALA A 266 23.81 5.08 -7.49
N GLN A 267 23.65 6.41 -7.57
CA GLN A 267 24.52 7.28 -8.36
C GLN A 267 25.97 7.24 -7.85
N PHE A 268 26.18 7.26 -6.54
CA PHE A 268 27.50 7.15 -5.92
C PHE A 268 28.16 5.81 -6.25
N LEU A 269 27.42 4.70 -6.16
CA LEU A 269 27.93 3.36 -6.51
C LEU A 269 28.25 3.26 -8.00
N ASN A 270 27.41 3.80 -8.89
CA ASN A 270 27.66 3.83 -10.33
C ASN A 270 28.96 4.59 -10.64
N PHE A 271 29.13 5.77 -10.06
CA PHE A 271 30.32 6.60 -10.25
C PHE A 271 31.59 5.91 -9.72
N SER A 272 31.49 5.27 -8.55
CA SER A 272 32.59 4.50 -7.96
C SER A 272 33.01 3.33 -8.84
N LEU A 273 32.05 2.53 -9.33
CA LEU A 273 32.31 1.41 -10.24
C LEU A 273 32.95 1.88 -11.55
N MET A 274 32.51 3.01 -12.09
CA MET A 274 33.10 3.60 -13.29
C MET A 274 34.55 4.01 -13.07
N ILE A 275 34.86 4.69 -11.96
CA ILE A 275 36.25 5.05 -11.61
C ILE A 275 37.11 3.80 -11.42
N SER A 276 36.62 2.80 -10.69
CA SER A 276 37.36 1.55 -10.47
C SER A 276 37.64 0.82 -11.78
N PHE A 277 36.68 0.81 -12.72
CA PHE A 277 36.89 0.23 -14.05
C PHE A 277 37.93 1.01 -14.86
N LEU A 278 37.86 2.34 -14.89
CA LEU A 278 38.86 3.17 -15.58
C LEU A 278 40.26 2.98 -15.00
N TRP A 279 40.37 2.90 -13.66
CA TRP A 279 41.63 2.64 -12.99
C TRP A 279 42.18 1.24 -13.31
N PHE A 280 41.32 0.22 -13.33
CA PHE A 280 41.70 -1.14 -13.73
C PHE A 280 42.20 -1.20 -15.18
N VAL A 281 41.48 -0.55 -16.12
CA VAL A 281 41.91 -0.47 -17.53
C VAL A 281 43.25 0.25 -17.65
N HIS A 282 43.43 1.36 -16.94
CA HIS A 282 44.71 2.09 -16.93
C HIS A 282 45.85 1.20 -16.41
N TYR A 283 45.65 0.51 -15.29
CA TYR A 283 46.63 -0.41 -14.71
C TYR A 283 47.06 -1.50 -15.70
N ILE A 284 46.10 -2.10 -16.42
CA ILE A 284 46.38 -3.13 -17.44
C ILE A 284 47.16 -2.57 -18.65
N ILE A 285 46.94 -1.32 -19.03
CA ILE A 285 47.65 -0.68 -20.15
C ILE A 285 49.08 -0.28 -19.77
N THR A 286 49.30 0.10 -18.50
CA THR A 286 50.61 0.57 -18.02
C THR A 286 51.50 -0.49 -17.40
N SER A 287 51.00 -1.71 -17.21
CA SER A 287 51.75 -2.88 -16.68
C SER A 287 52.21 -3.79 -17.80
#